data_AF-A0A2D6JI47-F1
#
_entry.id   AF-A0A2D6JI47-F1
#
_cell.length_a   1.000
_cell.length_b   1.000
_cell.length_c   1.000
_cell.angle_alpha   90.00
_cell.angle_beta   90.00
_cell.angle_gamma   90.00
#
_symmetry.space_group_name_H-M   'P 1'
#
loop_
_entity.id
_entity.type
_entity.pdbx_description
1 polymer ?
#
loop_
_entity_poly.entity_id
_entity_poly.type
_entity_poly.pdbx_seq_one_letter_code
_entity_poly.pdbx_strand_id
1 'polypeptide(L)'
;MSKLHSFTFIFIILSSAIGRADNYILDLTDSSIKASGDLVLNLADSSIHGPPQVANYQAVSASLTSSQFTVGDGSHGVFDSSTYENFSVNSDLSGNVIRIDTDTYSALHFTSFRLDAGWTIRPTGSKPLIIYSQSTVYIDGSIDCSGEDGSAGNDDETQQSSGGTGVCGGGDGGAGGYYNTASTSLVDAASGSSGGSSVSGGGNPASDATNGGKGGAGGGAYSQSGTGADQGVNPDGGNSGTAGTNFQNDEFSEIGGGSGGSGGAGFYSATPANDASGGGGGAGGGSILIYAFGDVTITDNGSVLANGGDGGASSQGAGGGGAGGGGSIAIFSAGDIIINNTVSAVEGSGGTSSTGGAGGDGGRGRTWVVDSSGTAGGDTLENPDTQLVARGTVNAASGTFDLVSSEMDLQNSLPLLVQSLSTESLSASSSLAITFASGENSGFTPSYLSLSSFDQENSFRYWRLKLSLSQDTSGSFSKITRLGYEYTPNQEDEFNFVSACGVIKPSSQIPKAFLLLYLLPLVLFVFLRARKTSPIYA
;
A
#
# COMPACT_ATOMS: atom_id res chain seq x y z
N MET A 1 53.12 66.60 -45.73
CA MET A 1 52.71 65.20 -45.47
C MET A 1 52.77 64.95 -43.97
N SER A 2 51.64 65.17 -43.29
CA SER A 2 51.54 65.09 -41.82
C SER A 2 51.18 63.68 -41.38
N LYS A 3 51.92 63.16 -40.39
CA LYS A 3 51.75 61.83 -39.78
C LYS A 3 50.36 61.68 -39.15
N LEU A 4 49.66 60.63 -39.54
CA LEU A 4 48.39 60.18 -38.94
C LEU A 4 48.70 59.52 -37.59
N HIS A 5 48.21 60.09 -36.49
CA HIS A 5 48.28 59.45 -35.18
C HIS A 5 47.08 58.50 -35.04
N SER A 6 47.34 57.20 -34.92
CA SER A 6 46.33 56.20 -34.59
C SER A 6 46.16 56.17 -33.07
N PHE A 7 44.99 56.55 -32.59
CA PHE A 7 44.60 56.39 -31.18
C PHE A 7 43.87 55.05 -31.03
N THR A 8 44.52 54.10 -30.36
CA THR A 8 43.88 52.85 -29.90
C THR A 8 43.31 53.11 -28.52
N PHE A 9 41.99 53.02 -28.38
CA PHE A 9 41.31 53.05 -27.08
C PHE A 9 41.17 51.63 -26.53
N ILE A 10 41.68 51.41 -25.32
CA ILE A 10 41.51 50.18 -24.55
C ILE A 10 40.32 50.41 -23.62
N PHE A 11 39.27 49.60 -23.77
CA PHE A 11 38.18 49.53 -22.79
C PHE A 11 38.64 48.69 -21.60
N ILE A 12 38.64 49.27 -20.41
CA ILE A 12 38.80 48.54 -19.14
C ILE A 12 37.41 48.46 -18.53
N ILE A 13 36.80 47.28 -18.59
CA ILE A 13 35.55 46.98 -17.89
C ILE A 13 35.96 46.54 -16.48
N LEU A 14 35.60 47.34 -15.47
CA LEU A 14 35.73 46.99 -14.07
C LEU A 14 34.37 46.53 -13.57
N SER A 15 34.12 45.22 -13.59
CA SER A 15 32.97 44.61 -12.92
C SER A 15 33.40 44.18 -11.51
N SER A 16 32.85 44.81 -10.48
CA SER A 16 32.92 44.30 -9.12
C SER A 16 31.68 43.44 -8.86
N ALA A 17 31.81 42.13 -9.03
CA ALA A 17 30.77 41.17 -8.68
C ALA A 17 30.76 40.98 -7.15
N ILE A 18 29.68 41.37 -6.48
CA ILE A 18 29.38 40.88 -5.13
C ILE A 18 28.47 39.66 -5.34
N GLY A 19 29.07 38.47 -5.44
CA GLY A 19 28.32 37.23 -5.54
C GLY A 19 27.54 37.01 -4.24
N ARG A 20 26.20 36.98 -4.33
CA ARG A 20 25.35 36.49 -3.24
C ARG A 20 25.16 35.00 -3.46
N ALA A 21 25.59 34.17 -2.52
CA ALA A 21 25.27 32.75 -2.53
C ALA A 21 23.76 32.59 -2.33
N ASP A 22 23.14 31.76 -3.16
CA ASP A 22 21.77 31.30 -2.98
C ASP A 22 21.79 29.81 -2.61
N ASN A 23 20.74 29.36 -1.94
CA ASN A 23 20.67 28.01 -1.40
C ASN A 23 19.55 27.25 -2.08
N TYR A 24 19.86 26.08 -2.63
CA TYR A 24 18.86 25.12 -3.05
C TYR A 24 18.73 24.04 -1.97
N ILE A 25 17.57 23.97 -1.34
CA ILE A 25 17.23 22.93 -0.36
C ILE A 25 16.20 22.03 -1.01
N LEU A 26 16.44 20.72 -0.98
CA LEU A 26 15.44 19.76 -1.42
C LEU A 26 14.30 19.77 -0.40
N ASP A 27 13.09 19.97 -0.89
CA ASP A 27 11.90 19.91 -0.07
C ASP A 27 11.54 18.45 0.20
N LEU A 28 12.00 17.92 1.33
CA LEU A 28 11.73 16.54 1.74
C LEU A 28 10.26 16.29 2.11
N THR A 29 9.40 17.31 2.04
CA THR A 29 7.93 17.17 2.18
C THR A 29 7.24 16.91 0.84
N ASP A 30 7.95 17.04 -0.28
CA ASP A 30 7.42 16.82 -1.61
C ASP A 30 7.89 15.48 -2.18
N SER A 31 6.99 14.52 -2.36
CA SER A 31 7.31 13.22 -2.97
C SER A 31 7.88 13.34 -4.38
N SER A 32 7.56 14.43 -5.10
CA SER A 32 8.00 14.66 -6.47
C SER A 32 9.52 14.82 -6.59
N ILE A 33 10.23 15.07 -5.47
CA ILE A 33 11.69 15.17 -5.49
C ILE A 33 12.37 13.83 -5.77
N LYS A 34 11.69 12.68 -5.61
CA LYS A 34 12.29 11.35 -5.79
C LYS A 34 11.91 10.79 -7.16
N ALA A 35 12.91 10.50 -7.99
CA ALA A 35 12.71 9.85 -9.28
C ALA A 35 12.80 8.33 -9.18
N SER A 36 13.74 7.80 -8.39
CA SER A 36 13.94 6.35 -8.23
C SER A 36 14.78 6.03 -6.99
N GLY A 37 14.84 4.76 -6.62
CA GLY A 37 15.75 4.23 -5.60
C GLY A 37 15.02 3.56 -4.43
N ASP A 38 15.80 2.86 -3.62
CA ASP A 38 15.33 1.97 -2.56
C ASP A 38 15.19 2.69 -1.20
N LEU A 39 15.86 3.84 -1.05
CA LEU A 39 15.70 4.68 0.13
C LEU A 39 14.28 5.18 0.26
N VAL A 40 13.76 5.17 1.48
CA VAL A 40 12.44 5.68 1.81
C VAL A 40 12.53 7.20 1.97
N LEU A 41 11.69 7.92 1.21
CA LEU A 41 11.42 9.34 1.47
C LEU A 41 10.19 9.40 2.37
N ASN A 42 10.41 9.71 3.64
CA ASN A 42 9.39 9.82 4.67
C ASN A 42 8.91 11.27 4.75
N LEU A 43 7.73 11.52 4.18
CA LEU A 43 7.14 12.86 4.13
C LEU A 43 6.62 13.30 5.50
N ALA A 44 6.27 12.34 6.37
CA ALA A 44 5.68 12.61 7.67
C ALA A 44 6.66 13.26 8.65
N ASP A 45 7.93 12.83 8.63
CA ASP A 45 9.01 13.42 9.44
C ASP A 45 10.05 14.20 8.62
N SER A 46 9.78 14.40 7.32
CA SER A 46 10.65 15.11 6.38
C SER A 46 12.07 14.51 6.35
N SER A 47 12.17 13.20 6.25
CA SER A 47 13.45 12.49 6.30
C SER A 47 13.64 11.46 5.19
N ILE A 48 14.89 11.07 4.96
CA ILE A 48 15.27 9.94 4.11
C ILE A 48 15.94 8.90 5.00
N HIS A 49 15.55 7.63 4.85
CA HIS A 49 16.12 6.52 5.61
C HIS A 49 16.17 5.22 4.80
N GLY A 50 16.95 4.25 5.28
CA GLY A 50 16.98 2.89 4.73
C GLY A 50 15.62 2.18 4.86
N PRO A 51 15.31 1.20 4.00
CA PRO A 51 14.07 0.43 4.12
C PRO A 51 14.07 -0.37 5.44
N PRO A 52 12.91 -0.50 6.09
CA PRO A 52 12.76 -1.41 7.21
C PRO A 52 12.78 -2.86 6.73
N GLN A 53 13.13 -3.77 7.65
CA GLN A 53 13.04 -5.21 7.44
C GLN A 53 12.51 -5.88 8.71
N VAL A 54 11.89 -7.04 8.53
CA VAL A 54 11.71 -8.00 9.61
C VAL A 54 12.94 -8.90 9.60
N ALA A 55 13.75 -8.83 10.64
CA ALA A 55 15.01 -9.56 10.76
C ALA A 55 14.86 -10.79 11.65
N ASN A 56 15.55 -11.87 11.27
CA ASN A 56 15.68 -13.09 12.07
C ASN A 56 14.33 -13.70 12.47
N TYR A 57 13.34 -13.68 11.57
CA TYR A 57 12.09 -14.40 11.78
C TYR A 57 12.24 -15.86 11.33
N GLN A 58 11.41 -16.75 11.86
CA GLN A 58 11.43 -18.18 11.53
C GLN A 58 10.03 -18.78 11.43
N ALA A 59 9.60 -19.04 10.20
CA ALA A 59 8.44 -19.88 9.90
C ALA A 59 8.65 -21.33 10.38
N VAL A 60 7.54 -22.06 10.56
CA VAL A 60 7.57 -23.47 10.98
C VAL A 60 8.39 -24.29 9.97
N SER A 61 9.53 -24.83 10.43
CA SER A 61 10.50 -25.63 9.64
C SER A 61 11.40 -24.85 8.67
N ALA A 62 11.47 -23.51 8.76
CA ALA A 62 12.40 -22.68 7.99
C ALA A 62 13.69 -22.35 8.77
N SER A 63 14.73 -21.88 8.07
CA SER A 63 15.89 -21.22 8.68
C SER A 63 15.52 -19.77 9.06
N LEU A 64 16.27 -19.18 9.99
CA LEU A 64 16.19 -17.74 10.25
C LEU A 64 16.42 -16.97 8.96
N THR A 65 15.52 -16.03 8.68
CA THR A 65 15.53 -15.23 7.46
C THR A 65 15.18 -13.78 7.79
N SER A 66 15.49 -12.87 6.86
CA SER A 66 15.17 -11.45 6.95
C SER A 66 14.51 -11.01 5.65
N SER A 67 13.45 -10.20 5.77
CA SER A 67 12.70 -9.70 4.62
C SER A 67 12.46 -8.20 4.74
N GLN A 68 12.81 -7.46 3.69
CA GLN A 68 12.54 -6.02 3.62
C GLN A 68 11.05 -5.78 3.34
N PHE A 69 10.52 -4.69 3.87
CA PHE A 69 9.18 -4.22 3.54
C PHE A 69 9.17 -2.71 3.31
N THR A 70 8.09 -2.22 2.71
CA THR A 70 7.89 -0.78 2.48
C THR A 70 6.91 -0.20 3.49
N VAL A 71 7.08 1.07 3.83
CA VAL A 71 6.13 1.88 4.63
C VAL A 71 5.34 2.86 3.76
N GLY A 72 5.38 2.63 2.43
CA GLY A 72 4.67 3.42 1.43
C GLY A 72 5.36 4.74 1.08
N ASP A 73 4.74 5.47 0.14
CA ASP A 73 5.26 6.72 -0.40
C ASP A 73 4.51 7.97 0.10
N GLY A 74 3.48 7.79 0.93
CA GLY A 74 2.68 8.88 1.48
C GLY A 74 1.73 9.54 0.46
N SER A 75 1.54 8.96 -0.74
CA SER A 75 0.73 9.55 -1.82
C SER A 75 -0.75 9.79 -1.47
N HIS A 76 -1.28 9.12 -0.45
CA HIS A 76 -2.64 9.33 0.06
C HIS A 76 -2.71 10.33 1.23
N GLY A 77 -1.59 10.92 1.65
CA GLY A 77 -1.53 11.90 2.72
C GLY A 77 -1.97 11.35 4.08
N VAL A 78 -2.65 12.18 4.87
CA VAL A 78 -3.14 11.82 6.21
C VAL A 78 -4.48 11.10 6.11
N PHE A 79 -4.63 10.01 6.86
CA PHE A 79 -5.92 9.35 7.08
C PHE A 79 -6.45 9.70 8.48
N ASP A 80 -7.46 10.57 8.56
CA ASP A 80 -8.15 10.96 9.79
C ASP A 80 -9.60 11.39 9.49
N SER A 81 -10.35 11.81 10.51
CA SER A 81 -11.76 12.22 10.35
C SER A 81 -12.00 13.38 9.39
N SER A 82 -10.97 14.14 9.02
CA SER A 82 -11.07 15.16 7.98
C SER A 82 -10.91 14.62 6.55
N THR A 83 -10.42 13.39 6.39
CA THR A 83 -10.13 12.78 5.08
C THR A 83 -10.86 11.46 4.81
N TYR A 84 -11.60 10.89 5.77
CA TYR A 84 -12.35 9.64 5.60
C TYR A 84 -13.24 9.61 4.34
N GLU A 85 -13.89 10.73 4.00
CA GLU A 85 -14.78 10.82 2.83
C GLU A 85 -14.07 10.58 1.49
N ASN A 86 -12.74 10.77 1.44
CA ASN A 86 -11.93 10.58 0.23
C ASN A 86 -11.70 9.10 -0.08
N PHE A 87 -11.83 8.22 0.92
CA PHE A 87 -11.53 6.79 0.80
C PHE A 87 -12.77 5.91 0.81
N SER A 88 -13.93 6.47 1.20
CA SER A 88 -15.19 5.72 1.20
C SER A 88 -15.83 5.72 -0.19
N VAL A 89 -16.36 4.57 -0.64
CA VAL A 89 -17.12 4.45 -1.88
C VAL A 89 -18.24 5.49 -1.92
N ASN A 90 -18.29 6.27 -3.01
CA ASN A 90 -19.25 7.37 -3.21
C ASN A 90 -19.24 8.42 -2.08
N SER A 91 -18.14 8.54 -1.33
CA SER A 91 -18.04 9.38 -0.13
C SER A 91 -19.11 9.09 0.92
N ASP A 92 -19.64 7.87 0.94
CA ASP A 92 -20.68 7.47 1.89
C ASP A 92 -20.08 7.08 3.25
N LEU A 93 -20.30 7.95 4.25
CA LEU A 93 -19.91 7.73 5.64
C LEU A 93 -21.11 7.37 6.53
N SER A 94 -22.23 6.94 5.94
CA SER A 94 -23.43 6.56 6.68
C SER A 94 -23.12 5.50 7.75
N GLY A 95 -23.60 5.76 8.96
CA GLY A 95 -23.38 4.88 10.12
C GLY A 95 -21.97 4.90 10.69
N ASN A 96 -21.16 5.91 10.38
CA ASN A 96 -19.73 5.99 10.71
C ASN A 96 -18.90 4.83 10.10
N VAL A 97 -19.30 4.40 8.90
CA VAL A 97 -18.62 3.33 8.16
C VAL A 97 -17.85 3.91 6.98
N ILE A 98 -16.57 3.60 6.91
CA ILE A 98 -15.66 3.92 5.81
C ILE A 98 -15.56 2.67 4.92
N ARG A 99 -16.13 2.75 3.73
CA ARG A 99 -16.23 1.64 2.77
C ARG A 99 -15.09 1.74 1.77
N ILE A 100 -13.94 1.15 2.07
CA ILE A 100 -12.78 1.21 1.17
C ILE A 100 -12.94 0.14 0.09
N ASP A 101 -12.97 0.53 -1.18
CA ASP A 101 -12.94 -0.43 -2.29
C ASP A 101 -11.50 -0.95 -2.53
N THR A 102 -11.22 -2.17 -2.09
CA THR A 102 -9.89 -2.80 -2.23
C THR A 102 -9.60 -3.25 -3.66
N ASP A 103 -10.60 -3.40 -4.52
CA ASP A 103 -10.35 -3.68 -5.94
C ASP A 103 -9.77 -2.44 -6.64
N THR A 104 -10.22 -1.25 -6.21
CA THR A 104 -9.69 0.07 -6.61
C THR A 104 -8.37 0.40 -5.91
N TYR A 105 -8.30 0.24 -4.58
CA TYR A 105 -7.10 0.49 -3.79
C TYR A 105 -6.37 -0.82 -3.47
N SER A 106 -5.43 -1.22 -4.34
CA SER A 106 -4.59 -2.41 -4.07
C SER A 106 -3.68 -2.25 -2.86
N ALA A 107 -3.35 -1.01 -2.49
CA ALA A 107 -2.72 -0.64 -1.23
C ALA A 107 -2.94 0.85 -0.92
N LEU A 108 -2.89 1.21 0.35
CA LEU A 108 -3.03 2.59 0.82
C LEU A 108 -1.70 3.09 1.37
N HIS A 109 -1.24 4.26 0.90
CA HIS A 109 0.05 4.84 1.25
C HIS A 109 -0.10 6.16 2.00
N PHE A 110 -0.15 6.10 3.33
CA PHE A 110 -0.38 7.27 4.17
C PHE A 110 0.90 7.86 4.75
N THR A 111 0.89 9.16 4.99
CA THR A 111 1.89 9.82 5.83
C THR A 111 1.63 9.54 7.31
N SER A 112 0.36 9.48 7.73
CA SER A 112 -0.07 9.06 9.06
C SER A 112 -1.47 8.46 9.02
N PHE A 113 -1.78 7.57 9.96
CA PHE A 113 -3.05 6.87 10.01
C PHE A 113 -3.70 6.98 11.40
N ARG A 114 -4.94 7.47 11.44
CA ARG A 114 -5.76 7.57 12.64
C ARG A 114 -7.20 7.16 12.34
N LEU A 115 -7.64 6.09 12.98
CA LEU A 115 -9.05 5.69 13.03
C LEU A 115 -9.65 6.06 14.38
N ASP A 116 -10.55 7.05 14.40
CA ASP A 116 -11.17 7.56 15.62
C ASP A 116 -12.19 6.57 16.22
N ALA A 117 -12.42 6.65 17.53
CA ALA A 117 -13.45 5.84 18.20
C ALA A 117 -14.84 5.99 17.57
N GLY A 118 -15.56 4.88 17.49
CA GLY A 118 -16.91 4.81 16.92
C GLY A 118 -16.94 4.81 15.39
N TRP A 119 -15.80 4.78 14.71
CA TRP A 119 -15.68 4.57 13.27
C TRP A 119 -15.31 3.13 12.94
N THR A 120 -15.84 2.63 11.82
CA THR A 120 -15.50 1.31 11.28
C THR A 120 -15.00 1.43 9.85
N ILE A 121 -13.81 0.89 9.57
CA ILE A 121 -13.41 0.55 8.20
C ILE A 121 -14.01 -0.82 7.88
N ARG A 122 -14.94 -0.85 6.92
CA ARG A 122 -15.55 -2.09 6.41
C ARG A 122 -15.32 -2.12 4.90
N PRO A 123 -14.21 -2.69 4.43
CA PRO A 123 -13.85 -2.64 3.02
C PRO A 123 -14.88 -3.35 2.15
N THR A 124 -14.96 -2.91 0.91
CA THR A 124 -15.68 -3.57 -0.19
C THR A 124 -14.65 -4.08 -1.19
N GLY A 125 -14.95 -5.14 -1.92
CA GLY A 125 -14.04 -5.67 -2.93
C GLY A 125 -13.22 -6.88 -2.46
N SER A 126 -12.52 -7.47 -3.43
CA SER A 126 -11.98 -8.82 -3.33
C SER A 126 -10.50 -8.92 -2.98
N LYS A 127 -9.76 -7.81 -2.96
CA LYS A 127 -8.30 -7.81 -2.65
C LYS A 127 -8.02 -7.54 -1.18
N PRO A 128 -6.87 -7.99 -0.63
CA PRO A 128 -6.44 -7.66 0.73
C PRO A 128 -6.49 -6.16 1.06
N LEU A 129 -6.79 -5.82 2.32
CA LEU A 129 -6.61 -4.45 2.83
C LEU A 129 -5.15 -4.26 3.26
N ILE A 130 -4.42 -3.43 2.52
CA ILE A 130 -3.01 -3.13 2.79
C ILE A 130 -2.86 -1.66 3.16
N ILE A 131 -2.35 -1.40 4.36
CA ILE A 131 -2.12 -0.06 4.92
C ILE A 131 -0.62 0.12 5.14
N TYR A 132 -0.04 1.06 4.41
CA TYR A 132 1.29 1.57 4.62
C TYR A 132 1.22 2.93 5.31
N SER A 133 1.99 3.13 6.37
CA SER A 133 2.08 4.40 7.08
C SER A 133 3.54 4.79 7.32
N GLN A 134 3.92 5.98 6.87
CA GLN A 134 5.24 6.55 7.11
C GLN A 134 5.42 7.07 8.55
N SER A 135 4.36 7.05 9.36
CA SER A 135 4.35 7.47 10.77
C SER A 135 3.51 6.51 11.62
N THR A 136 3.13 6.95 12.81
CA THR A 136 2.28 6.21 13.75
C THR A 136 0.94 5.80 13.11
N VAL A 137 0.50 4.59 13.46
CA VAL A 137 -0.84 4.06 13.18
C VAL A 137 -1.61 4.02 14.50
N TYR A 138 -2.70 4.76 14.59
CA TYR A 138 -3.55 4.83 15.77
C TYR A 138 -4.96 4.32 15.46
N ILE A 139 -5.39 3.25 16.12
CA ILE A 139 -6.67 2.57 15.90
C ILE A 139 -7.48 2.62 17.19
N ASP A 140 -8.42 3.54 17.26
CA ASP A 140 -9.42 3.68 18.33
C ASP A 140 -10.82 3.25 17.87
N GLY A 141 -11.01 3.04 16.56
CA GLY A 141 -12.18 2.41 15.95
C GLY A 141 -11.95 0.95 15.53
N SER A 142 -12.78 0.44 14.62
CA SER A 142 -12.70 -0.97 14.16
C SER A 142 -12.26 -1.07 12.69
N ILE A 143 -11.29 -1.92 12.40
CA ILE A 143 -10.99 -2.38 11.03
C ILE A 143 -11.56 -3.78 10.91
N ASP A 144 -12.53 -3.98 10.02
CA ASP A 144 -13.28 -5.22 9.93
C ASP A 144 -13.33 -5.76 8.51
N CYS A 145 -12.53 -6.80 8.27
CA CYS A 145 -12.52 -7.64 7.09
C CYS A 145 -13.12 -9.03 7.38
N SER A 146 -13.99 -9.17 8.38
CA SER A 146 -14.62 -10.47 8.69
C SER A 146 -15.61 -10.86 7.60
N GLY A 147 -15.63 -12.14 7.24
CA GLY A 147 -16.59 -12.71 6.32
C GLY A 147 -18.02 -12.60 6.87
N GLU A 148 -19.00 -12.45 5.98
CA GLU A 148 -20.40 -12.44 6.38
C GLU A 148 -20.91 -13.86 6.67
N ASP A 149 -21.94 -13.94 7.52
CA ASP A 149 -22.63 -15.18 7.82
C ASP A 149 -23.43 -15.69 6.62
N GLY A 150 -23.57 -17.01 6.53
CA GLY A 150 -24.49 -17.64 5.61
C GLY A 150 -25.94 -17.41 6.02
N SER A 151 -26.83 -17.24 5.05
CA SER A 151 -28.25 -17.10 5.35
C SER A 151 -28.85 -18.40 5.89
N ALA A 152 -29.80 -18.29 6.82
CA ALA A 152 -30.54 -19.44 7.30
C ALA A 152 -31.34 -20.10 6.16
N GLY A 153 -31.46 -21.42 6.23
CA GLY A 153 -32.41 -22.20 5.47
C GLY A 153 -33.82 -21.61 5.60
N ASN A 154 -34.54 -21.58 4.50
CA ASN A 154 -35.93 -21.15 4.44
C ASN A 154 -36.85 -22.35 4.18
N ASP A 155 -38.12 -22.21 4.58
CA ASP A 155 -39.16 -23.22 4.37
C ASP A 155 -39.77 -23.16 2.95
N ASP A 156 -39.25 -22.30 2.06
CA ASP A 156 -39.61 -22.26 0.63
C ASP A 156 -38.62 -23.12 -0.16
N GLU A 157 -39.02 -24.36 -0.42
CA GLU A 157 -38.24 -25.36 -1.15
C GLU A 157 -37.69 -24.89 -2.51
N THR A 158 -38.23 -23.82 -3.10
CA THR A 158 -37.77 -23.28 -4.38
C THR A 158 -36.73 -22.16 -4.25
N GLN A 159 -36.48 -21.66 -3.04
CA GLN A 159 -35.56 -20.56 -2.79
C GLN A 159 -34.24 -21.04 -2.20
N GLN A 160 -33.17 -20.65 -2.88
CA GLN A 160 -31.81 -20.92 -2.44
C GLN A 160 -31.39 -19.95 -1.33
N SER A 161 -30.96 -20.48 -0.19
CA SER A 161 -30.28 -19.71 0.85
C SER A 161 -28.93 -19.23 0.32
N SER A 162 -28.67 -17.93 0.33
CA SER A 162 -27.38 -17.36 -0.07
C SER A 162 -26.28 -17.74 0.92
N GLY A 163 -25.08 -17.99 0.42
CA GLY A 163 -23.87 -17.98 1.24
C GLY A 163 -23.52 -16.55 1.66
N GLY A 164 -22.65 -16.43 2.66
CA GLY A 164 -22.10 -15.13 3.07
C GLY A 164 -21.16 -14.56 2.00
N THR A 165 -21.02 -13.24 1.98
CA THR A 165 -20.08 -12.54 1.09
C THR A 165 -18.70 -12.43 1.76
N GLY A 166 -17.65 -12.81 1.02
CA GLY A 166 -16.27 -12.60 1.41
C GLY A 166 -15.79 -11.18 1.10
N VAL A 167 -14.86 -10.67 1.91
CA VAL A 167 -14.23 -9.36 1.71
C VAL A 167 -12.73 -9.43 1.97
N CYS A 168 -12.00 -8.44 1.47
CA CYS A 168 -10.55 -8.29 1.67
C CYS A 168 -9.73 -9.54 1.28
N GLY A 169 -10.12 -10.29 0.25
CA GLY A 169 -9.46 -11.55 -0.14
C GLY A 169 -10.00 -12.81 0.54
N GLY A 170 -11.04 -12.70 1.37
CA GLY A 170 -11.79 -13.85 1.89
C GLY A 170 -12.70 -14.48 0.83
N GLY A 171 -12.87 -15.80 0.88
CA GLY A 171 -13.73 -16.52 -0.06
C GLY A 171 -15.21 -16.47 0.31
N ASP A 172 -16.08 -16.39 -0.69
CA ASP A 172 -17.54 -16.42 -0.48
C ASP A 172 -18.02 -17.75 0.11
N GLY A 173 -19.11 -17.69 0.87
CA GLY A 173 -19.83 -18.88 1.33
C GLY A 173 -20.60 -19.57 0.19
N GLY A 174 -20.73 -20.89 0.28
CA GLY A 174 -21.50 -21.69 -0.66
C GLY A 174 -22.99 -21.55 -0.40
N ALA A 175 -23.79 -21.32 -1.43
CA ALA A 175 -25.23 -21.24 -1.28
C ALA A 175 -25.86 -22.60 -0.91
N GLY A 176 -26.92 -22.60 -0.10
CA GLY A 176 -27.61 -23.80 0.37
C GLY A 176 -28.24 -24.60 -0.78
N GLY A 177 -28.49 -25.89 -0.55
CA GLY A 177 -29.23 -26.75 -1.47
C GLY A 177 -30.73 -26.45 -1.39
N TYR A 178 -31.43 -26.59 -2.52
CA TYR A 178 -32.88 -26.36 -2.62
C TYR A 178 -33.53 -27.39 -3.55
N TYR A 179 -34.84 -27.39 -3.66
CA TYR A 179 -35.59 -28.29 -4.52
C TYR A 179 -35.83 -27.66 -5.91
N ASN A 180 -35.47 -28.39 -6.98
CA ASN A 180 -35.76 -27.97 -8.35
C ASN A 180 -37.01 -28.70 -8.87
N THR A 181 -38.12 -27.96 -8.97
CA THR A 181 -39.43 -28.46 -9.46
C THR A 181 -39.42 -28.94 -10.92
N ALA A 182 -38.31 -28.80 -11.67
CA ALA A 182 -38.16 -29.35 -13.01
C ALA A 182 -37.80 -30.85 -13.06
N SER A 183 -37.47 -31.49 -11.93
CA SER A 183 -37.20 -32.93 -11.85
C SER A 183 -38.46 -33.71 -11.46
N THR A 184 -38.99 -34.54 -12.36
CA THR A 184 -40.14 -35.42 -12.07
C THR A 184 -39.76 -36.67 -11.24
N SER A 185 -38.59 -36.68 -10.61
CA SER A 185 -38.09 -37.79 -9.80
C SER A 185 -38.05 -37.35 -8.34
N LEU A 186 -38.78 -38.08 -7.47
CA LEU A 186 -38.93 -37.85 -6.03
C LEU A 186 -37.63 -38.04 -5.20
N VAL A 187 -36.44 -37.91 -5.80
CA VAL A 187 -35.19 -38.45 -5.23
C VAL A 187 -34.00 -37.48 -5.25
N ASP A 188 -34.11 -36.28 -5.85
CA ASP A 188 -32.95 -35.39 -5.98
C ASP A 188 -33.15 -34.07 -5.24
N ALA A 189 -33.06 -34.09 -3.90
CA ALA A 189 -32.77 -32.86 -3.17
C ALA A 189 -31.43 -32.29 -3.67
N ALA A 190 -31.40 -31.02 -4.10
CA ALA A 190 -30.17 -30.48 -4.70
C ALA A 190 -29.07 -30.35 -3.66
N SER A 191 -27.85 -30.61 -4.11
CA SER A 191 -26.66 -30.41 -3.30
C SER A 191 -26.47 -28.94 -2.93
N GLY A 192 -25.92 -28.69 -1.73
CA GLY A 192 -25.37 -27.37 -1.42
C GLY A 192 -24.26 -27.01 -2.40
N SER A 193 -24.12 -25.72 -2.70
CA SER A 193 -23.03 -25.21 -3.52
C SER A 193 -21.73 -25.22 -2.70
N SER A 194 -20.60 -25.43 -3.38
CA SER A 194 -19.28 -25.24 -2.78
C SER A 194 -19.08 -23.78 -2.37
N GLY A 195 -18.30 -23.55 -1.32
CA GLY A 195 -17.77 -22.22 -1.02
C GLY A 195 -16.87 -21.71 -2.15
N GLY A 196 -16.77 -20.39 -2.27
CA GLY A 196 -15.91 -19.68 -3.20
C GLY A 196 -14.40 -19.85 -2.92
N SER A 197 -13.63 -19.62 -3.99
CA SER A 197 -12.20 -19.80 -4.23
C SER A 197 -11.69 -21.25 -4.43
N SER A 198 -11.10 -21.46 -5.60
CA SER A 198 -10.89 -22.72 -6.30
C SER A 198 -9.69 -23.52 -5.80
N VAL A 199 -9.66 -23.96 -4.55
CA VAL A 199 -8.63 -24.93 -4.13
C VAL A 199 -9.14 -25.78 -2.95
N SER A 200 -8.74 -27.05 -2.88
CA SER A 200 -9.19 -28.11 -1.95
C SER A 200 -8.58 -28.07 -0.54
N GLY A 201 -9.35 -28.24 0.54
CA GLY A 201 -8.77 -28.52 1.87
C GLY A 201 -9.62 -28.31 3.13
N GLY A 202 -10.85 -27.80 3.02
CA GLY A 202 -11.72 -27.68 4.19
C GLY A 202 -12.24 -29.02 4.70
N GLY A 203 -13.09 -29.00 5.72
CA GLY A 203 -13.63 -30.20 6.34
C GLY A 203 -14.16 -31.18 5.27
N ASN A 204 -13.98 -32.49 5.48
CA ASN A 204 -14.54 -33.44 4.52
C ASN A 204 -16.07 -33.22 4.44
N PRO A 205 -16.64 -33.14 3.23
CA PRO A 205 -18.09 -33.20 3.09
C PRO A 205 -18.57 -34.52 3.70
N ALA A 206 -19.80 -34.53 4.20
CA ALA A 206 -20.36 -35.69 4.85
C ALA A 206 -20.39 -36.90 3.88
N SER A 207 -19.47 -37.87 4.09
CA SER A 207 -19.15 -38.93 3.12
C SER A 207 -20.14 -40.09 3.01
N ASP A 208 -21.16 -40.19 3.88
CA ASP A 208 -22.22 -41.20 3.77
C ASP A 208 -23.30 -40.87 4.79
N ALA A 209 -24.23 -39.99 4.40
CA ALA A 209 -25.48 -39.89 5.11
C ALA A 209 -26.38 -40.92 4.48
N THR A 210 -26.53 -42.05 5.16
CA THR A 210 -27.63 -42.95 4.87
C THR A 210 -28.94 -42.27 5.08
N ASN A 211 -28.93 -41.10 5.76
CA ASN A 211 -30.08 -40.32 6.14
C ASN A 211 -29.70 -38.88 6.61
N GLY A 212 -30.00 -37.83 5.83
CA GLY A 212 -30.25 -36.41 6.21
C GLY A 212 -29.96 -35.47 5.05
N GLY A 213 -30.51 -34.25 5.02
CA GLY A 213 -29.82 -33.15 4.34
C GLY A 213 -28.47 -32.96 5.02
N LYS A 214 -27.37 -33.22 4.30
CA LYS A 214 -26.01 -33.18 4.83
C LYS A 214 -25.61 -31.76 5.22
N GLY A 215 -24.91 -31.62 6.35
CA GLY A 215 -24.31 -30.34 6.72
C GLY A 215 -23.22 -29.91 5.72
N GLY A 216 -23.08 -28.60 5.55
CA GLY A 216 -21.99 -27.99 4.78
C GLY A 216 -20.66 -28.18 5.51
N ALA A 217 -19.62 -28.56 4.79
CA ALA A 217 -18.25 -28.55 5.30
C ALA A 217 -17.78 -27.12 5.61
N GLY A 218 -17.03 -26.96 6.71
CA GLY A 218 -16.41 -25.70 7.11
C GLY A 218 -15.17 -25.35 6.26
N GLY A 219 -15.01 -24.07 5.98
CA GLY A 219 -13.96 -23.48 5.16
C GLY A 219 -12.55 -23.79 5.70
N GLY A 220 -11.61 -24.01 4.78
CA GLY A 220 -10.20 -24.19 5.13
C GLY A 220 -9.51 -22.92 5.63
N ALA A 221 -8.31 -23.12 6.16
CA ALA A 221 -7.58 -22.21 7.03
C ALA A 221 -6.09 -22.12 6.73
N TYR A 222 -5.40 -21.21 7.43
CA TYR A 222 -3.95 -21.14 7.35
C TYR A 222 -3.23 -22.16 8.24
N SER A 223 -3.80 -22.46 9.42
CA SER A 223 -3.07 -23.18 10.49
C SER A 223 -3.71 -24.48 10.97
N GLN A 224 -5.03 -24.58 10.93
CA GLN A 224 -5.80 -25.76 11.35
C GLN A 224 -6.98 -25.95 10.41
N SER A 225 -7.08 -27.11 9.74
CA SER A 225 -8.23 -27.42 8.88
C SER A 225 -9.55 -27.28 9.63
N GLY A 226 -10.58 -26.76 8.94
CA GLY A 226 -11.95 -26.74 9.45
C GLY A 226 -12.47 -28.15 9.75
N THR A 227 -13.53 -28.24 10.57
CA THR A 227 -14.11 -29.53 10.94
C THR A 227 -15.02 -30.06 9.83
N GLY A 228 -15.09 -31.39 9.71
CA GLY A 228 -16.02 -32.04 8.78
C GLY A 228 -17.47 -31.83 9.22
N ALA A 229 -18.39 -31.82 8.26
CA ALA A 229 -19.81 -31.69 8.55
C ALA A 229 -20.39 -32.97 9.17
N ASP A 230 -21.45 -32.83 9.98
CA ASP A 230 -22.22 -33.96 10.47
C ASP A 230 -23.14 -34.52 9.37
N GLN A 231 -23.40 -35.82 9.44
CA GLN A 231 -24.12 -36.58 8.42
C GLN A 231 -25.65 -36.42 8.52
N GLY A 232 -26.19 -36.00 9.67
CA GLY A 232 -27.64 -35.99 9.92
C GLY A 232 -28.25 -37.39 10.15
N VAL A 233 -29.58 -37.50 10.29
CA VAL A 233 -30.28 -38.77 10.63
C VAL A 233 -31.36 -39.33 9.63
N ASN A 234 -31.73 -38.72 8.47
CA ASN A 234 -32.84 -39.14 7.53
C ASN A 234 -32.71 -39.19 5.91
N PRO A 235 -32.95 -40.29 5.10
CA PRO A 235 -32.24 -40.82 3.86
C PRO A 235 -32.17 -39.98 2.60
N ASP A 236 -33.02 -38.97 2.50
CA ASP A 236 -33.46 -38.47 1.19
C ASP A 236 -32.88 -37.07 0.88
N GLY A 237 -31.76 -36.71 1.51
CA GLY A 237 -31.10 -35.40 1.38
C GLY A 237 -29.98 -35.37 0.34
N GLY A 238 -29.74 -34.17 -0.22
CA GLY A 238 -28.69 -33.94 -1.21
C GLY A 238 -27.26 -34.04 -0.64
N ASN A 239 -26.25 -34.07 -1.52
CA ASN A 239 -24.86 -33.97 -1.09
C ASN A 239 -24.53 -32.56 -0.56
N SER A 240 -23.66 -32.41 0.43
CA SER A 240 -23.14 -31.09 0.78
C SER A 240 -22.10 -30.60 -0.23
N GLY A 241 -21.88 -29.29 -0.28
CA GLY A 241 -20.80 -28.70 -1.06
C GLY A 241 -19.43 -29.02 -0.46
N THR A 242 -18.36 -28.86 -1.25
CA THR A 242 -16.98 -28.96 -0.76
C THR A 242 -16.54 -27.62 -0.17
N ALA A 243 -15.80 -27.66 0.95
CA ALA A 243 -15.19 -26.47 1.54
C ALA A 243 -13.92 -26.01 0.80
N GLY A 244 -13.56 -24.73 0.91
CA GLY A 244 -12.35 -24.16 0.29
C GLY A 244 -11.04 -24.51 1.03
N THR A 245 -9.90 -24.14 0.46
CA THR A 245 -8.53 -24.57 0.81
C THR A 245 -7.99 -24.18 2.17
N ASN A 246 -6.95 -24.93 2.58
CA ASN A 246 -5.90 -24.38 3.44
C ASN A 246 -4.80 -23.68 2.61
N PHE A 247 -4.32 -22.53 3.07
CA PHE A 247 -3.18 -21.82 2.47
C PHE A 247 -1.88 -22.20 3.18
N GLN A 248 -0.82 -22.47 2.41
CA GLN A 248 0.55 -22.65 2.91
C GLN A 248 1.50 -21.74 2.12
N ASN A 249 1.22 -20.44 2.07
CA ASN A 249 2.20 -19.51 1.50
C ASN A 249 3.26 -19.18 2.54
N ASP A 250 4.50 -19.07 2.05
CA ASP A 250 5.62 -18.57 2.81
C ASP A 250 5.30 -17.17 3.33
N GLU A 251 5.84 -16.85 4.49
CA GLU A 251 5.34 -15.85 5.42
C GLU A 251 5.19 -14.43 4.82
N PHE A 252 5.98 -14.11 3.79
CA PHE A 252 5.96 -12.83 3.07
C PHE A 252 5.56 -12.93 1.59
N SER A 253 5.23 -14.12 1.08
CA SER A 253 5.09 -14.34 -0.36
C SER A 253 3.70 -14.00 -0.91
N GLU A 254 2.64 -14.22 -0.13
CA GLU A 254 1.26 -13.79 -0.45
C GLU A 254 0.35 -14.04 0.78
N ILE A 255 -0.16 -12.98 1.41
CA ILE A 255 -1.13 -13.11 2.51
C ILE A 255 -2.54 -13.21 1.91
N GLY A 256 -3.07 -14.44 1.85
CA GLY A 256 -4.44 -14.72 1.42
C GLY A 256 -5.43 -14.78 2.59
N GLY A 257 -6.71 -14.53 2.29
CA GLY A 257 -7.81 -14.65 3.26
C GLY A 257 -8.20 -16.11 3.53
N GLY A 258 -9.11 -16.29 4.48
CA GLY A 258 -9.75 -17.55 4.77
C GLY A 258 -10.70 -17.99 3.66
N SER A 259 -10.93 -19.30 3.58
CA SER A 259 -11.86 -19.88 2.61
C SER A 259 -13.29 -19.84 3.13
N GLY A 260 -14.27 -19.71 2.23
CA GLY A 260 -15.68 -19.85 2.59
C GLY A 260 -16.08 -21.28 2.92
N GLY A 261 -17.07 -21.41 3.81
CA GLY A 261 -17.76 -22.66 4.10
C GLY A 261 -18.75 -23.01 2.99
N SER A 262 -19.08 -24.29 2.87
CA SER A 262 -20.05 -24.76 1.86
C SER A 262 -21.49 -24.68 2.33
N GLY A 263 -22.44 -24.65 1.41
CA GLY A 263 -23.86 -24.73 1.74
C GLY A 263 -24.25 -26.12 2.25
N GLY A 264 -25.20 -26.16 3.19
CA GLY A 264 -25.87 -27.37 3.59
C GLY A 264 -26.80 -27.87 2.49
N ALA A 265 -27.09 -29.17 2.45
CA ALA A 265 -28.03 -29.73 1.49
C ALA A 265 -29.48 -29.46 1.87
N GLY A 266 -30.33 -29.31 0.86
CA GLY A 266 -31.79 -29.27 1.05
C GLY A 266 -32.35 -30.64 1.45
N PHE A 267 -33.59 -30.62 1.90
CA PHE A 267 -34.33 -31.83 2.27
C PHE A 267 -35.74 -31.82 1.66
N TYR A 268 -36.15 -33.00 1.19
CA TYR A 268 -37.47 -33.25 0.62
C TYR A 268 -38.15 -34.42 1.34
N SER A 269 -39.45 -34.28 1.57
CA SER A 269 -40.30 -35.25 2.22
C SER A 269 -41.55 -35.53 1.37
N ALA A 270 -42.06 -36.76 1.44
CA ALA A 270 -43.37 -37.09 0.87
C ALA A 270 -44.54 -36.28 1.48
N THR A 271 -44.27 -35.55 2.57
CA THR A 271 -45.17 -34.57 3.19
C THR A 271 -44.58 -33.17 3.03
N PRO A 272 -45.12 -32.31 2.14
CA PRO A 272 -44.53 -30.99 1.81
C PRO A 272 -44.39 -30.02 2.97
N ALA A 273 -45.08 -30.26 4.09
CA ALA A 273 -44.90 -29.47 5.33
C ALA A 273 -43.53 -29.70 6.01
N ASN A 274 -42.73 -30.64 5.49
CA ASN A 274 -41.41 -31.00 5.98
C ASN A 274 -40.30 -30.76 4.94
N ASP A 275 -40.55 -29.91 3.94
CA ASP A 275 -39.54 -29.52 2.96
C ASP A 275 -38.80 -28.26 3.44
N ALA A 276 -37.48 -28.24 3.25
CA ALA A 276 -36.63 -27.14 3.67
C ALA A 276 -35.37 -27.01 2.79
N SER A 277 -34.96 -25.77 2.55
CA SER A 277 -33.65 -25.49 1.95
C SER A 277 -32.53 -25.64 2.99
N GLY A 278 -31.33 -26.00 2.52
CA GLY A 278 -30.14 -26.02 3.35
C GLY A 278 -29.70 -24.61 3.74
N GLY A 279 -28.97 -24.50 4.84
CA GLY A 279 -28.34 -23.25 5.24
C GLY A 279 -27.22 -22.84 4.27
N GLY A 280 -27.08 -21.54 4.02
CA GLY A 280 -25.92 -21.01 3.29
C GLY A 280 -24.64 -21.15 4.12
N GLY A 281 -23.50 -21.34 3.47
CA GLY A 281 -22.19 -21.35 4.13
C GLY A 281 -21.74 -19.94 4.50
N GLY A 282 -20.95 -19.81 5.57
CA GLY A 282 -20.33 -18.56 5.98
C GLY A 282 -19.12 -18.21 5.11
N ALA A 283 -18.85 -16.93 4.90
CA ALA A 283 -17.69 -16.48 4.13
C ALA A 283 -16.39 -16.53 4.94
N GLY A 284 -15.27 -16.70 4.27
CA GLY A 284 -13.96 -16.64 4.90
C GLY A 284 -13.58 -15.22 5.31
N GLY A 285 -12.82 -15.10 6.40
CA GLY A 285 -12.24 -13.83 6.83
C GLY A 285 -11.19 -13.31 5.86
N GLY A 286 -11.07 -12.00 5.72
CA GLY A 286 -10.16 -11.39 4.77
C GLY A 286 -8.69 -11.32 5.20
N SER A 287 -7.92 -10.50 4.50
CA SER A 287 -6.51 -10.21 4.81
C SER A 287 -6.32 -8.74 5.15
N ILE A 288 -5.67 -8.48 6.27
CA ILE A 288 -5.31 -7.13 6.75
C ILE A 288 -3.79 -7.08 6.94
N LEU A 289 -3.14 -6.13 6.27
CA LEU A 289 -1.70 -5.89 6.40
C LEU A 289 -1.48 -4.43 6.80
N ILE A 290 -0.76 -4.22 7.90
CA ILE A 290 -0.41 -2.90 8.42
C ILE A 290 1.11 -2.81 8.53
N TYR A 291 1.71 -1.84 7.84
CA TYR A 291 3.14 -1.56 7.89
C TYR A 291 3.35 -0.12 8.34
N ALA A 292 4.02 0.07 9.47
CA ALA A 292 4.24 1.38 10.07
C ALA A 292 5.73 1.65 10.30
N PHE A 293 6.17 2.87 10.00
CA PHE A 293 7.49 3.32 10.44
C PHE A 293 7.50 3.79 11.90
N GLY A 294 6.38 4.36 12.37
CA GLY A 294 6.17 4.69 13.78
C GLY A 294 5.43 3.59 14.53
N ASP A 295 5.05 3.89 15.77
CA ASP A 295 4.30 2.96 16.63
C ASP A 295 2.95 2.56 16.02
N VAL A 296 2.45 1.39 16.42
CA VAL A 296 1.05 0.98 16.17
C VAL A 296 0.35 0.85 17.51
N THR A 297 -0.75 1.58 17.70
CA THR A 297 -1.56 1.49 18.91
C THR A 297 -2.99 1.10 18.55
N ILE A 298 -3.45 -0.02 19.09
CA ILE A 298 -4.86 -0.44 19.11
C ILE A 298 -5.37 -0.19 20.53
N THR A 299 -6.27 0.77 20.70
CA THR A 299 -6.75 1.20 22.03
C THR A 299 -7.76 0.21 22.62
N ASP A 300 -8.28 0.51 23.81
CA ASP A 300 -9.36 -0.24 24.46
C ASP A 300 -10.66 -0.28 23.62
N ASN A 301 -10.88 0.70 22.74
CA ASN A 301 -12.02 0.73 21.81
C ASN A 301 -11.65 0.15 20.43
N GLY A 302 -10.34 0.03 20.16
CA GLY A 302 -9.78 -0.38 18.89
C GLY A 302 -10.01 -1.86 18.60
N SER A 303 -10.22 -2.24 17.34
CA SER A 303 -10.20 -3.66 16.94
C SER A 303 -9.72 -3.85 15.51
N VAL A 304 -9.07 -4.99 15.25
CA VAL A 304 -8.68 -5.42 13.91
C VAL A 304 -9.18 -6.85 13.71
N LEU A 305 -10.15 -7.03 12.81
CA LEU A 305 -10.94 -8.26 12.69
C LEU A 305 -10.88 -8.81 11.26
N ALA A 306 -10.58 -10.10 11.15
CA ALA A 306 -10.58 -10.87 9.91
C ALA A 306 -11.19 -12.25 10.18
N ASN A 307 -12.33 -12.30 10.87
CA ASN A 307 -12.95 -13.55 11.29
C ASN A 307 -13.70 -14.22 10.14
N GLY A 308 -13.84 -15.55 10.19
CA GLY A 308 -14.78 -16.26 9.35
C GLY A 308 -16.23 -15.98 9.77
N GLY A 309 -17.14 -15.96 8.80
CA GLY A 309 -18.57 -15.89 9.04
C GLY A 309 -19.16 -17.24 9.45
N ASP A 310 -20.23 -17.20 10.21
CA ASP A 310 -20.95 -18.39 10.67
C ASP A 310 -21.74 -19.04 9.53
N GLY A 311 -21.93 -20.35 9.63
CA GLY A 311 -22.82 -21.08 8.73
C GLY A 311 -24.30 -20.81 9.07
N GLY A 312 -25.13 -20.71 8.04
CA GLY A 312 -26.57 -20.55 8.19
C GLY A 312 -27.21 -21.77 8.83
N ALA A 313 -28.07 -21.55 9.83
CA ALA A 313 -28.87 -22.62 10.43
C ALA A 313 -29.90 -23.16 9.42
N SER A 314 -30.42 -24.35 9.66
CA SER A 314 -31.51 -24.94 8.87
C SER A 314 -32.54 -25.61 9.79
N SER A 315 -33.74 -25.83 9.25
CA SER A 315 -34.84 -26.47 9.95
C SER A 315 -35.09 -27.87 9.40
N GLN A 316 -35.87 -28.65 10.15
CA GLN A 316 -36.41 -29.94 9.69
C GLN A 316 -35.26 -30.90 9.32
N GLY A 317 -35.37 -31.62 8.19
CA GLY A 317 -34.36 -32.57 7.72
C GLY A 317 -33.21 -31.97 6.92
N ALA A 318 -33.22 -30.66 6.65
CA ALA A 318 -32.17 -29.98 5.86
C ALA A 318 -30.87 -29.82 6.65
N GLY A 319 -29.75 -29.67 5.94
CA GLY A 319 -28.43 -29.50 6.54
C GLY A 319 -28.09 -28.04 6.83
N GLY A 320 -27.40 -27.79 7.95
CA GLY A 320 -26.83 -26.48 8.26
C GLY A 320 -25.65 -26.15 7.34
N GLY A 321 -25.42 -24.88 7.04
CA GLY A 321 -24.27 -24.44 6.26
C GLY A 321 -22.96 -24.56 7.03
N GLY A 322 -21.85 -24.80 6.35
CA GLY A 322 -20.52 -24.78 6.96
C GLY A 322 -20.03 -23.35 7.19
N ALA A 323 -19.25 -23.13 8.24
CA ALA A 323 -18.68 -21.81 8.54
C ALA A 323 -17.49 -21.46 7.64
N GLY A 324 -17.19 -20.17 7.52
CA GLY A 324 -15.97 -19.70 6.87
C GLY A 324 -14.73 -19.82 7.77
N GLY A 325 -13.57 -20.02 7.15
CA GLY A 325 -12.29 -20.00 7.86
C GLY A 325 -11.86 -18.58 8.25
N GLY A 326 -11.11 -18.47 9.35
CA GLY A 326 -10.47 -17.21 9.75
C GLY A 326 -9.45 -16.72 8.73
N GLY A 327 -9.27 -15.41 8.68
CA GLY A 327 -8.41 -14.71 7.73
C GLY A 327 -6.95 -14.61 8.17
N SER A 328 -6.27 -13.59 7.64
CA SER A 328 -4.87 -13.31 7.97
C SER A 328 -4.70 -11.86 8.40
N ILE A 329 -4.04 -11.63 9.55
CA ILE A 329 -3.67 -10.28 10.00
C ILE A 329 -2.16 -10.22 10.16
N ALA A 330 -1.51 -9.21 9.56
CA ALA A 330 -0.10 -8.92 9.75
C ALA A 330 0.12 -7.46 10.12
N ILE A 331 0.86 -7.19 11.18
CA ILE A 331 1.19 -5.85 11.67
C ILE A 331 2.70 -5.79 11.92
N PHE A 332 3.37 -4.90 11.20
CA PHE A 332 4.80 -4.66 11.32
C PHE A 332 5.05 -3.19 11.64
N SER A 333 5.82 -2.93 12.69
CA SER A 333 6.17 -1.57 13.11
C SER A 333 7.66 -1.42 13.34
N ALA A 334 8.26 -0.36 12.79
CA ALA A 334 9.62 0.04 13.17
C ALA A 334 9.69 0.79 14.51
N GLY A 335 8.54 1.07 15.13
CA GLY A 335 8.40 1.51 16.52
C GLY A 335 7.91 0.38 17.43
N ASP A 336 7.11 0.72 18.43
CA ASP A 336 6.47 -0.24 19.35
C ASP A 336 5.06 -0.59 18.88
N ILE A 337 4.60 -1.82 19.15
CA ILE A 337 3.20 -2.21 18.97
C ILE A 337 2.52 -2.37 20.33
N ILE A 338 1.41 -1.68 20.52
CA ILE A 338 0.58 -1.75 21.74
C ILE A 338 -0.84 -2.17 21.35
N ILE A 339 -1.27 -3.34 21.84
CA ILE A 339 -2.61 -3.88 21.66
C ILE A 339 -3.30 -3.89 23.02
N ASN A 340 -4.35 -3.08 23.19
CA ASN A 340 -5.12 -3.03 24.43
C ASN A 340 -6.52 -3.66 24.34
N ASN A 341 -6.96 -4.06 23.14
CA ASN A 341 -8.23 -4.74 22.94
C ASN A 341 -8.11 -6.03 22.10
N THR A 342 -8.42 -6.02 20.80
CA THR A 342 -8.52 -7.28 20.05
C THR A 342 -7.92 -7.20 18.65
N VAL A 343 -7.08 -8.20 18.34
CA VAL A 343 -6.69 -8.58 16.97
C VAL A 343 -7.16 -10.00 16.72
N SER A 344 -8.16 -10.19 15.86
CA SER A 344 -8.85 -11.48 15.72
C SER A 344 -8.99 -11.95 14.28
N ALA A 345 -8.59 -13.19 14.03
CA ALA A 345 -8.76 -13.92 12.78
C ALA A 345 -9.25 -15.35 13.07
N VAL A 346 -10.30 -15.46 13.88
CA VAL A 346 -10.87 -16.75 14.27
C VAL A 346 -11.79 -17.33 13.19
N GLU A 347 -12.00 -18.63 13.28
CA GLU A 347 -13.01 -19.39 12.56
C GLU A 347 -14.45 -18.92 12.85
N GLY A 348 -15.34 -19.12 11.88
CA GLY A 348 -16.77 -19.12 12.12
C GLY A 348 -17.25 -20.47 12.68
N SER A 349 -18.47 -20.47 13.24
CA SER A 349 -19.15 -21.66 13.74
C SER A 349 -20.07 -22.28 12.69
N GLY A 350 -20.12 -23.61 12.63
CA GLY A 350 -21.03 -24.33 11.73
C GLY A 350 -22.50 -24.06 12.02
N GLY A 351 -23.32 -24.00 10.97
CA GLY A 351 -24.76 -23.83 11.07
C GLY A 351 -25.43 -25.03 11.72
N THR A 352 -26.42 -24.77 12.57
CA THR A 352 -27.16 -25.85 13.27
C THR A 352 -28.26 -26.46 12.40
N SER A 353 -28.64 -27.71 12.70
CA SER A 353 -29.84 -28.36 12.17
C SER A 353 -30.51 -29.20 13.25
N SER A 354 -31.84 -29.24 13.27
CA SER A 354 -32.62 -30.01 14.25
C SER A 354 -32.66 -31.51 13.99
N THR A 355 -32.68 -31.92 12.71
CA THR A 355 -32.72 -33.34 12.32
C THR A 355 -31.86 -33.68 11.09
N GLY A 356 -31.39 -32.69 10.33
CA GLY A 356 -30.34 -32.86 9.34
C GLY A 356 -28.93 -32.77 9.96
N GLY A 357 -27.91 -32.73 9.11
CA GLY A 357 -26.52 -32.60 9.55
C GLY A 357 -26.18 -31.16 9.95
N ALA A 358 -25.49 -30.99 11.08
CA ALA A 358 -24.86 -29.72 11.42
C ALA A 358 -23.70 -29.41 10.46
N GLY A 359 -23.52 -28.13 10.15
CA GLY A 359 -22.37 -27.65 9.39
C GLY A 359 -21.07 -27.82 10.18
N GLY A 360 -19.96 -27.97 9.46
CA GLY A 360 -18.63 -27.94 10.04
C GLY A 360 -18.18 -26.53 10.38
N ASP A 361 -17.38 -26.40 11.44
CA ASP A 361 -16.72 -25.16 11.84
C ASP A 361 -15.62 -24.80 10.84
N GLY A 362 -15.39 -23.50 10.69
CA GLY A 362 -14.29 -22.99 9.90
C GLY A 362 -12.94 -23.38 10.48
N GLY A 363 -11.91 -23.31 9.65
CA GLY A 363 -10.55 -23.43 10.14
C GLY A 363 -10.04 -22.12 10.75
N ARG A 364 -9.03 -22.22 11.62
CA ARG A 364 -8.39 -21.05 12.24
C ARG A 364 -7.53 -20.24 11.28
N GLY A 365 -7.67 -18.92 11.34
CA GLY A 365 -6.81 -17.99 10.62
C GLY A 365 -5.40 -17.88 11.20
N ARG A 366 -4.78 -16.72 11.03
CA ARG A 366 -3.46 -16.41 11.59
C ARG A 366 -3.28 -14.92 11.90
N THR A 367 -2.42 -14.66 12.85
CA THR A 367 -1.93 -13.32 13.18
C THR A 367 -0.40 -13.30 13.13
N TRP A 368 0.16 -12.16 12.74
CA TRP A 368 1.59 -11.91 12.80
C TRP A 368 1.83 -10.47 13.22
N VAL A 369 2.27 -10.28 14.46
CA VAL A 369 2.57 -8.97 15.02
C VAL A 369 4.04 -8.92 15.44
N VAL A 370 4.81 -8.02 14.81
CA VAL A 370 6.24 -7.81 15.11
C VAL A 370 6.56 -6.33 15.13
N ASP A 371 7.24 -5.92 16.18
CA ASP A 371 7.72 -4.57 16.36
C ASP A 371 9.26 -4.52 16.47
N SER A 372 9.79 -3.35 16.80
CA SER A 372 11.23 -3.16 16.95
C SER A 372 11.86 -3.91 18.12
N SER A 373 11.06 -4.28 19.12
CA SER A 373 11.50 -5.03 20.30
C SER A 373 11.45 -6.56 20.09
N GLY A 374 10.68 -7.01 19.09
CA GLY A 374 10.44 -8.42 18.76
C GLY A 374 9.39 -9.09 19.63
N THR A 375 8.70 -8.33 20.48
CA THR A 375 7.55 -8.78 21.27
C THR A 375 6.48 -7.70 21.16
N ALA A 376 5.26 -8.03 20.73
CA ALA A 376 4.21 -7.03 20.73
C ALA A 376 3.77 -6.78 22.18
N GLY A 377 3.64 -5.51 22.57
CA GLY A 377 2.94 -5.16 23.80
C GLY A 377 1.48 -5.60 23.67
N GLY A 378 1.07 -6.63 24.42
CA GLY A 378 -0.30 -7.17 24.35
C GLY A 378 -0.42 -8.54 23.68
N ASP A 379 0.66 -9.33 23.59
CA ASP A 379 0.71 -10.71 23.06
C ASP A 379 -0.44 -11.67 23.49
N THR A 380 -1.23 -11.37 24.53
CA THR A 380 -2.40 -12.19 24.94
C THR A 380 -3.73 -11.80 24.28
N LEU A 381 -3.72 -10.80 23.40
CA LEU A 381 -4.91 -10.22 22.77
C LEU A 381 -4.97 -10.47 21.25
N GLU A 382 -4.00 -11.23 20.73
CA GLU A 382 -4.04 -11.84 19.41
C GLU A 382 -4.89 -13.12 19.48
N ASN A 383 -5.79 -13.36 18.53
CA ASN A 383 -6.54 -14.61 18.46
C ASN A 383 -6.81 -15.04 17.01
N PRO A 384 -6.16 -16.09 16.50
CA PRO A 384 -5.22 -16.97 17.20
C PRO A 384 -3.89 -16.27 17.51
N ASP A 385 -3.13 -16.77 18.48
CA ASP A 385 -1.74 -16.36 18.71
C ASP A 385 -0.87 -16.63 17.47
N THR A 386 0.16 -15.82 17.28
CA THR A 386 1.09 -16.01 16.15
C THR A 386 1.75 -17.39 16.19
N GLN A 387 1.91 -18.00 15.01
CA GLN A 387 2.44 -19.37 14.87
C GLN A 387 3.93 -19.45 14.56
N LEU A 388 4.62 -18.32 14.65
CA LEU A 388 6.06 -18.22 14.43
C LEU A 388 6.85 -18.97 15.48
N VAL A 389 7.91 -19.66 15.01
CA VAL A 389 8.91 -20.24 15.91
C VAL A 389 9.78 -19.12 16.51
N ALA A 390 10.08 -18.10 15.72
CA ALA A 390 10.70 -16.87 16.16
C ALA A 390 10.06 -15.66 15.45
N ARG A 391 9.50 -14.72 16.22
CA ARG A 391 8.84 -13.52 15.68
C ARG A 391 9.79 -12.60 14.91
N GLY A 392 11.08 -12.61 15.24
CA GLY A 392 12.07 -11.67 14.70
C GLY A 392 11.95 -10.28 15.33
N THR A 393 12.60 -9.28 14.74
CA THR A 393 12.47 -7.86 15.11
C THR A 393 12.38 -6.99 13.86
N VAL A 394 11.63 -5.89 13.93
CA VAL A 394 11.68 -4.88 12.87
C VAL A 394 12.85 -3.95 13.09
N ASN A 395 13.72 -3.80 12.09
CA ASN A 395 14.88 -2.92 12.18
C ASN A 395 15.29 -2.39 10.80
N ALA A 396 16.31 -1.54 10.75
CA ALA A 396 16.85 -1.03 9.50
C ALA A 396 17.55 -2.15 8.70
N ALA A 397 17.24 -2.26 7.41
CA ALA A 397 17.94 -3.18 6.53
C ALA A 397 19.41 -2.77 6.36
N SER A 398 20.31 -3.74 6.36
CA SER A 398 21.73 -3.50 6.09
C SER A 398 22.04 -3.57 4.60
N GLY A 399 23.07 -2.84 4.16
CA GLY A 399 23.46 -2.77 2.75
C GLY A 399 23.56 -1.35 2.22
N THR A 400 23.69 -1.20 0.91
CA THR A 400 23.75 0.11 0.25
C THR A 400 22.44 0.38 -0.47
N PHE A 401 21.81 1.51 -0.14
CA PHE A 401 20.53 1.95 -0.69
C PHE A 401 20.67 3.31 -1.33
N ASP A 402 20.02 3.49 -2.47
CA ASP A 402 20.12 4.70 -3.25
C ASP A 402 18.81 5.51 -3.25
N LEU A 403 18.93 6.83 -3.38
CA LEU A 403 17.84 7.72 -3.79
C LEU A 403 18.36 8.60 -4.93
N VAL A 404 17.62 8.64 -6.02
CA VAL A 404 17.88 9.56 -7.14
C VAL A 404 16.81 10.64 -7.13
N SER A 405 17.24 11.90 -7.14
CA SER A 405 16.32 13.02 -7.22
C SER A 405 15.71 13.12 -8.62
N SER A 406 14.53 13.72 -8.68
CA SER A 406 13.99 14.30 -9.90
C SER A 406 14.95 15.34 -10.48
N GLU A 407 14.80 15.55 -11.78
CA GLU A 407 15.63 16.49 -12.52
C GLU A 407 15.34 17.92 -12.08
N MET A 408 16.40 18.63 -11.73
CA MET A 408 16.37 20.05 -11.37
C MET A 408 16.83 20.87 -12.59
N ASP A 409 16.09 21.93 -12.90
CA ASP A 409 16.46 22.90 -13.93
C ASP A 409 17.05 24.15 -13.27
N LEU A 410 18.34 24.38 -13.50
CA LEU A 410 19.07 25.51 -12.94
C LEU A 410 18.99 26.78 -13.81
N GLN A 411 18.12 26.81 -14.82
CA GLN A 411 17.79 27.99 -15.63
C GLN A 411 19.02 28.76 -16.15
N ASN A 412 20.04 28.05 -16.64
CA ASN A 412 21.32 28.60 -17.13
C ASN A 412 22.15 29.39 -16.09
N SER A 413 21.97 29.15 -14.79
CA SER A 413 22.63 29.92 -13.74
C SER A 413 24.12 29.63 -13.54
N LEU A 414 24.76 28.80 -14.38
CA LEU A 414 26.17 28.36 -14.27
C LEU A 414 26.64 28.23 -12.81
N PRO A 415 25.94 27.43 -11.99
CA PRO A 415 26.12 27.43 -10.54
C PRO A 415 27.55 27.03 -10.16
N LEU A 416 28.17 27.74 -9.22
CA LEU A 416 29.38 27.27 -8.55
C LEU A 416 28.99 26.65 -7.21
N LEU A 417 29.38 25.40 -6.94
CA LEU A 417 29.08 24.76 -5.65
C LEU A 417 29.94 25.38 -4.56
N VAL A 418 29.27 25.92 -3.55
CA VAL A 418 29.93 26.45 -2.36
C VAL A 418 30.10 25.34 -1.34
N GLN A 419 29.02 24.61 -1.02
CA GLN A 419 29.04 23.44 -0.14
C GLN A 419 27.77 22.60 -0.30
N SER A 420 27.84 21.32 0.05
CA SER A 420 26.67 20.48 0.31
C SER A 420 26.17 20.69 1.73
N LEU A 421 24.87 20.81 1.89
CA LEU A 421 24.18 20.88 3.17
C LEU A 421 23.54 19.51 3.45
N SER A 422 24.05 18.76 4.43
CA SER A 422 23.33 17.62 4.99
C SER A 422 23.14 17.78 6.50
N THR A 423 22.00 17.32 7.00
CA THR A 423 21.81 17.05 8.42
C THR A 423 21.43 15.59 8.56
N GLU A 424 22.31 14.83 9.19
CA GLU A 424 22.25 13.37 9.23
C GLU A 424 22.48 12.85 10.64
N SER A 425 21.78 11.76 10.95
CA SER A 425 22.00 10.93 12.13
C SER A 425 22.31 9.53 11.60
N LEU A 426 23.59 9.21 11.44
CA LEU A 426 24.03 7.91 10.96
C LEU A 426 24.23 6.95 12.13
N SER A 427 23.79 5.70 11.98
CA SER A 427 24.13 4.64 12.94
C SER A 427 25.62 4.29 12.84
N ALA A 428 26.21 3.90 13.98
CA ALA A 428 27.61 3.48 14.16
C ALA A 428 28.56 3.61 12.95
N SER A 429 28.57 2.60 12.06
CA SER A 429 29.50 2.53 10.92
C SER A 429 28.83 2.80 9.57
N SER A 430 27.62 3.34 9.58
CA SER A 430 26.91 3.76 8.38
C SER A 430 27.60 4.97 7.73
N SER A 431 27.47 5.10 6.42
CA SER A 431 28.05 6.22 5.67
C SER A 431 27.09 6.74 4.61
N LEU A 432 27.15 8.05 4.34
CA LEU A 432 26.40 8.71 3.28
C LEU A 432 27.37 9.19 2.20
N ALA A 433 27.08 8.85 0.95
CA ALA A 433 27.72 9.46 -0.21
C ALA A 433 26.69 10.25 -1.01
N ILE A 434 27.01 11.49 -1.34
CA ILE A 434 26.21 12.33 -2.24
C ILE A 434 26.99 12.50 -3.53
N THR A 435 26.36 12.13 -4.64
CA THR A 435 26.87 12.27 -5.99
C THR A 435 25.88 13.05 -6.83
N PHE A 436 26.33 13.60 -7.95
CA PHE A 436 25.47 14.33 -8.86
C PHE A 436 25.69 13.88 -10.30
N ALA A 437 24.70 14.07 -11.14
CA ALA A 437 24.82 13.97 -12.59
C ALA A 437 24.24 15.23 -13.22
N SER A 438 24.76 15.63 -14.37
CA SER A 438 24.30 16.83 -15.07
C SER A 438 24.19 16.62 -16.58
N GLY A 439 23.44 17.48 -17.26
CA GLY A 439 23.27 17.45 -18.70
C GLY A 439 22.75 18.75 -19.31
N GLU A 440 22.97 18.91 -20.62
CA GLU A 440 22.53 20.09 -21.38
C GLU A 440 21.02 20.12 -21.62
N ASN A 441 20.42 18.93 -21.76
CA ASN A 441 19.04 18.74 -22.15
C ASN A 441 18.29 17.98 -21.07
N SER A 442 16.98 18.24 -20.97
CA SER A 442 16.12 17.52 -20.06
C SER A 442 16.07 16.03 -20.41
N GLY A 443 16.00 15.16 -19.41
CA GLY A 443 15.97 13.71 -19.62
C GLY A 443 17.32 13.12 -20.03
N PHE A 444 18.43 13.78 -19.66
CA PHE A 444 19.77 13.28 -19.91
C PHE A 444 20.01 11.92 -19.23
N THR A 445 20.88 11.09 -19.81
CA THR A 445 21.33 9.84 -19.18
C THR A 445 22.33 10.17 -18.07
N PRO A 446 22.03 9.86 -16.80
CA PRO A 446 22.87 10.29 -15.69
C PRO A 446 24.17 9.49 -15.63
N SER A 447 25.29 10.21 -15.55
CA SER A 447 26.60 9.67 -15.13
C SER A 447 26.98 10.33 -13.82
N TYR A 448 26.94 9.57 -12.72
CA TYR A 448 27.14 10.12 -11.38
C TYR A 448 28.61 10.36 -11.06
N LEU A 449 28.90 11.58 -10.63
CA LEU A 449 30.22 12.07 -10.24
C LEU A 449 30.22 12.48 -8.76
N SER A 450 31.39 12.44 -8.14
CA SER A 450 31.61 13.02 -6.81
C SER A 450 31.32 14.52 -6.86
N LEU A 451 30.71 15.07 -5.80
CA LEU A 451 30.48 16.51 -5.62
C LEU A 451 31.76 17.35 -5.76
N SER A 452 32.94 16.78 -5.53
CA SER A 452 34.22 17.45 -5.77
C SER A 452 34.46 17.81 -7.24
N SER A 453 33.69 17.27 -8.18
CA SER A 453 33.77 17.51 -9.62
C SER A 453 32.75 18.54 -10.10
N PHE A 454 31.94 19.12 -9.19
CA PHE A 454 30.83 20.01 -9.53
C PHE A 454 31.26 21.17 -10.43
N ASP A 455 32.37 21.83 -10.10
CA ASP A 455 32.86 23.00 -10.83
C ASP A 455 33.29 22.69 -12.28
N GLN A 456 33.56 21.42 -12.59
CA GLN A 456 33.90 20.99 -13.96
C GLN A 456 32.65 20.81 -14.83
N GLU A 457 31.48 20.70 -14.20
CA GLU A 457 30.19 20.38 -14.82
C GLU A 457 29.19 21.55 -14.69
N ASN A 458 29.63 22.70 -14.18
CA ASN A 458 28.78 23.88 -13.95
C ASN A 458 28.15 24.48 -15.22
N SER A 459 28.60 24.07 -16.41
CA SER A 459 28.04 24.51 -17.69
C SER A 459 26.69 23.88 -18.03
N PHE A 460 26.28 22.85 -17.30
CA PHE A 460 25.07 22.10 -17.59
C PHE A 460 23.85 22.65 -16.84
N ARG A 461 22.70 22.63 -17.53
CA ARG A 461 21.44 23.22 -17.05
C ARG A 461 20.64 22.27 -16.15
N TYR A 462 20.61 20.99 -16.50
CA TYR A 462 19.79 19.99 -15.82
C TYR A 462 20.64 19.11 -14.92
N TRP A 463 20.15 18.86 -13.71
CA TRP A 463 20.91 18.18 -12.66
C TRP A 463 20.07 17.14 -11.94
N ARG A 464 20.73 16.08 -11.46
CA ARG A 464 20.15 15.09 -10.54
C ARG A 464 21.14 14.82 -9.43
N LEU A 465 20.62 14.65 -8.22
CA LEU A 465 21.38 14.18 -7.08
C LEU A 465 21.14 12.69 -6.90
N LYS A 466 22.18 11.97 -6.50
CA LYS A 466 22.07 10.61 -6.01
C LYS A 466 22.67 10.53 -4.62
N LEU A 467 21.83 10.12 -3.67
CA LEU A 467 22.23 9.74 -2.33
C LEU A 467 22.48 8.23 -2.32
N SER A 468 23.58 7.81 -1.72
CA SER A 468 23.91 6.41 -1.46
C SER A 468 24.18 6.25 0.02
N LEU A 469 23.24 5.66 0.74
CA LEU A 469 23.38 5.34 2.17
C LEU A 469 23.86 3.90 2.30
N SER A 470 25.06 3.71 2.85
CA SER A 470 25.52 2.38 3.26
C SER A 470 25.21 2.18 4.74
N GLN A 471 24.18 1.40 5.00
CA GLN A 471 23.62 1.10 6.31
C GLN A 471 24.33 -0.10 6.93
N ASP A 472 24.76 0.04 8.19
CA ASP A 472 25.46 -1.01 8.93
C ASP A 472 24.53 -2.16 9.38
N THR A 473 25.09 -3.12 10.11
CA THR A 473 24.36 -4.29 10.63
C THR A 473 23.83 -4.08 12.04
N SER A 474 23.80 -2.86 12.58
CA SER A 474 23.30 -2.60 13.94
C SER A 474 21.78 -2.68 14.04
N GLY A 475 21.08 -2.58 12.91
CA GLY A 475 19.61 -2.50 12.85
C GLY A 475 19.04 -1.11 13.19
N SER A 476 19.87 -0.13 13.55
CA SER A 476 19.38 1.23 13.85
C SER A 476 19.20 2.06 12.58
N PHE A 477 18.09 2.79 12.45
CA PHE A 477 17.84 3.63 11.28
C PHE A 477 18.79 4.83 11.23
N SER A 478 19.54 4.96 10.12
CA SER A 478 20.16 6.23 9.77
C SER A 478 19.13 7.13 9.10
N LYS A 479 19.11 8.42 9.47
CA LYS A 479 18.17 9.42 8.93
C LYS A 479 18.90 10.63 8.36
N ILE A 480 18.40 11.15 7.24
CA ILE A 480 18.81 12.42 6.63
C ILE A 480 17.60 13.34 6.64
N THR A 481 17.66 14.47 7.35
CA THR A 481 16.52 15.40 7.52
C THR A 481 16.68 16.70 6.75
N ARG A 482 17.86 16.90 6.16
CA ARG A 482 18.11 18.03 5.27
C ARG A 482 19.10 17.61 4.21
N LEU A 483 18.77 17.94 2.96
CA LEU A 483 19.68 17.84 1.83
C LEU A 483 19.59 19.13 1.02
N GLY A 484 20.72 19.69 0.65
CA GLY A 484 20.77 20.85 -0.21
C GLY A 484 22.19 21.14 -0.68
N TYR A 485 22.31 22.17 -1.49
CA TYR A 485 23.59 22.72 -1.90
C TYR A 485 23.48 24.24 -1.92
N GLU A 486 24.55 24.87 -1.50
CA GLU A 486 24.72 26.31 -1.67
C GLU A 486 25.43 26.53 -2.98
N TYR A 487 24.89 27.40 -3.82
CA TYR A 487 25.49 27.74 -5.09
C TYR A 487 25.51 29.25 -5.30
N THR A 488 26.49 29.73 -6.04
CA THR A 488 26.47 31.11 -6.50
C THR A 488 25.87 31.10 -7.91
N PRO A 489 24.65 31.65 -8.13
CA PRO A 489 24.19 31.88 -9.50
C PRO A 489 25.14 32.88 -10.14
N ASN A 490 25.62 32.59 -11.35
CA ASN A 490 26.18 33.65 -12.17
C ASN A 490 25.08 34.70 -12.37
N GLN A 491 25.36 35.94 -11.99
CA GLN A 491 24.49 37.05 -12.37
C GLN A 491 24.34 36.97 -13.89
N GLU A 492 23.10 37.05 -14.39
CA GLU A 492 22.93 37.48 -15.77
C GLU A 492 23.72 38.77 -15.88
N ASP A 493 24.76 38.81 -16.72
CA ASP A 493 25.40 40.07 -17.07
C ASP A 493 24.27 40.93 -17.64
N GLU A 494 23.73 41.82 -16.79
CA GLU A 494 22.80 42.83 -17.23
C GLU A 494 23.63 43.73 -18.13
N PHE A 495 23.61 43.43 -19.43
CA PHE A 495 24.26 44.23 -20.44
C PHE A 495 23.57 45.59 -20.43
N ASN A 496 24.04 46.47 -19.56
CA ASN A 496 23.75 47.88 -19.63
C ASN A 496 24.42 48.36 -20.91
N PHE A 497 23.64 48.38 -22.00
CA PHE A 497 23.97 49.14 -23.18
C PHE A 497 23.98 50.61 -22.78
N VAL A 498 25.11 51.06 -22.24
CA VAL A 498 25.35 52.50 -22.07
C VAL A 498 25.26 53.07 -23.48
N SER A 499 24.46 54.13 -23.67
CA SER A 499 24.30 54.77 -24.97
C SER A 499 25.67 55.26 -25.46
N ALA A 500 26.35 54.46 -26.26
CA ALA A 500 27.59 54.81 -26.90
C ALA A 500 27.31 55.04 -28.39
N CYS A 501 27.58 56.26 -28.86
CA CYS A 501 27.54 56.59 -30.29
C CYS A 501 28.74 55.95 -31.00
N GLY A 502 28.62 54.68 -31.36
CA GLY A 502 29.56 54.03 -32.28
C GLY A 502 29.27 54.42 -33.73
N VAL A 503 30.22 55.05 -34.41
CA VAL A 503 30.12 55.29 -35.86
C VAL A 503 30.57 54.03 -36.59
N ILE A 504 29.62 53.27 -37.14
CA ILE A 504 29.92 52.23 -38.12
C ILE A 504 30.39 52.95 -39.39
N LYS A 505 31.68 52.90 -39.70
CA LYS A 505 32.18 53.34 -41.01
C LYS A 505 31.90 52.24 -42.03
N PRO A 506 30.99 52.43 -42.99
CA PRO A 506 30.79 51.45 -44.04
C PRO A 506 32.08 51.35 -44.84
N SER A 507 32.58 50.12 -45.06
CA SER A 507 33.52 49.90 -46.15
C SER A 507 32.80 50.25 -47.45
N SER A 508 33.52 50.82 -48.41
CA SER A 508 33.00 51.47 -49.62
C SER A 508 32.25 50.55 -50.60
N GLN A 509 31.87 49.34 -50.18
CA GLN A 509 31.31 48.28 -51.02
C GLN A 509 29.90 47.84 -50.60
N ILE A 510 29.32 48.34 -49.49
CA ILE A 510 27.98 47.91 -49.04
C ILE A 510 26.97 49.06 -49.19
N PRO A 511 25.94 48.95 -50.04
CA PRO A 511 24.87 49.93 -50.15
C PRO A 511 24.17 50.13 -48.80
N LYS A 512 23.90 51.39 -48.42
CA LYS A 512 23.26 51.75 -47.13
C LYS A 512 21.95 51.00 -46.83
N ALA A 513 21.24 50.54 -47.87
CA ALA A 513 20.03 49.73 -47.73
C ALA A 513 20.28 48.31 -47.17
N PHE A 514 21.46 47.72 -47.41
CA PHE A 514 21.83 46.40 -46.89
C PHE A 514 22.19 46.43 -45.40
N LEU A 515 22.69 47.56 -44.89
CA LEU A 515 22.96 47.75 -43.47
C LEU A 515 21.67 47.64 -42.64
N LEU A 516 20.56 48.15 -43.19
CA LEU A 516 19.24 48.10 -42.54
C LEU A 516 18.70 46.65 -42.48
N LEU A 517 19.02 45.83 -43.48
CA LEU A 517 18.68 44.40 -43.54
C LEU A 517 19.50 43.57 -42.54
N TYR A 518 20.76 43.92 -42.30
CA TYR A 518 21.61 43.28 -41.28
C TYR A 518 21.26 43.71 -39.85
N LEU A 519 20.73 44.93 -39.67
CA LEU A 519 20.28 45.44 -38.37
C LEU A 519 18.83 45.05 -38.06
N LEU A 520 18.04 44.65 -39.06
CA LEU A 520 16.65 44.24 -38.87
C LEU A 520 16.47 43.13 -37.83
N PRO A 521 17.30 42.06 -37.77
CA PRO A 521 17.18 41.02 -36.75
C PRO A 521 17.45 41.57 -35.35
N LEU A 522 18.44 42.47 -35.20
CA LEU A 522 18.79 43.09 -33.92
C LEU A 522 17.68 44.03 -33.43
N VAL A 523 17.11 44.83 -34.34
CA VAL A 523 15.98 45.71 -34.06
C VAL A 523 14.73 44.89 -33.73
N LEU A 524 14.45 43.79 -34.47
CA LEU A 524 13.36 42.87 -34.16
C LEU A 524 13.55 42.24 -32.78
N PHE A 525 14.77 41.84 -32.44
CA PHE A 525 15.11 41.22 -31.15
C PHE A 525 14.88 42.19 -29.97
N VAL A 526 15.25 43.47 -30.14
CA VAL A 526 14.99 44.53 -29.15
C VAL A 526 13.48 44.79 -29.00
N PHE A 527 12.73 44.86 -30.11
CA PHE A 527 11.27 45.06 -30.06
C PHE A 527 10.51 43.86 -29.49
N LEU A 528 10.99 42.64 -29.72
CA LEU A 528 10.39 41.42 -29.17
C LEU A 528 10.68 41.26 -27.67
N ARG A 529 11.86 41.68 -27.18
CA ARG A 529 12.17 41.71 -25.74
C ARG A 529 11.36 42.78 -24.98
N ALA A 530 11.16 43.97 -25.57
CA ALA A 530 10.40 45.05 -24.96
C ALA A 530 8.91 44.72 -24.73
N ARG A 531 8.37 43.68 -25.39
CA ARG A 531 6.99 43.21 -25.19
C ARG A 531 6.81 42.18 -24.07
N LYS A 532 7.88 41.63 -23.47
CA LYS A 532 7.76 40.59 -22.43
C LYS A 532 7.72 41.11 -20.99
N THR A 533 7.85 42.42 -20.76
CA THR A 533 7.65 43.01 -19.43
C THR A 533 6.23 43.56 -19.28
N SER A 534 5.26 42.67 -19.17
CA SER A 534 4.03 42.96 -18.42
C SER A 534 4.17 42.33 -17.04
N PRO A 535 4.08 43.10 -15.94
CA PRO A 535 4.11 42.53 -14.60
C PRO A 535 2.78 41.82 -14.36
N ILE A 536 2.81 40.50 -14.15
CA ILE A 536 1.70 39.80 -13.50
C ILE A 536 2.00 39.86 -12.00
N TYR A 537 1.41 40.85 -11.34
CA TYR A 537 1.11 40.81 -9.91
C TYR A 537 -0.39 41.05 -9.75
N ALA A 538 -1.10 39.95 -9.51
CA ALA A 538 -2.26 39.83 -8.64
C ALA A 538 -2.40 38.35 -8.28
#